data_AF-A0A960RAG3-F1
#
_entry.id   AF-A0A960RAG3-F1
#
_cell.length_a   1.000
_cell.length_b   1.000
_cell.length_c   1.000
_cell.angle_alpha   90.00
_cell.angle_beta   90.00
_cell.angle_gamma   90.00
#
_symmetry.space_group_name_H-M   'P 1'
#
loop_
_entity.id
_entity.type
_entity.pdbx_description
1 polymer ?
#
loop_
_entity_poly.entity_id
_entity_poly.type
_entity_poly.pdbx_seq_one_letter_code
_entity_poly.pdbx_strand_id
1 'polypeptide(L)' 'LTNVNRLPDEPNQQELASVGVGLRWRYSDWFRLRLDYGHPVSTHNTPGIDDNGRVHIGATANF' A
#
# COMPACT_ATOMS: atom_id res chain seq x y z
N LEU A 1 9.19 19.51 13.41
CA LEU A 1 10.03 19.16 14.58
C LEU A 1 9.74 17.72 14.96
N THR A 2 10.56 16.79 14.48
CA THR A 2 10.53 15.38 14.90
C THR A 2 11.12 15.29 16.31
N ASN A 3 10.38 14.71 17.26
CA ASN A 3 10.87 14.50 18.62
C ASN A 3 11.90 13.35 18.60
N VAL A 4 13.18 13.69 18.75
CA VAL A 4 14.32 12.77 18.70
C VAL A 4 14.63 12.10 20.05
N ASN A 5 13.81 12.34 21.09
CA ASN A 5 14.08 11.88 22.44
C ASN A 5 12.91 11.02 22.95
N ARG A 6 12.89 9.75 22.52
CA ARG A 6 11.94 8.74 23.01
C ARG A 6 12.43 8.16 24.33
N LEU A 7 11.52 7.82 25.25
CA LEU A 7 11.91 7.08 26.45
C LEU A 7 12.41 5.68 26.06
N PRO A 8 13.43 5.14 26.74
CA PRO A 8 13.78 3.72 26.57
C PRO A 8 12.56 2.90 27.02
N ASP A 9 12.04 2.05 26.12
CA ASP A 9 10.76 1.29 26.18
C ASP A 9 9.51 1.95 25.59
N GLU A 10 9.60 3.11 24.94
CA GLU A 10 8.46 3.63 24.18
C GLU A 10 8.26 2.78 22.90
N PRO A 11 7.11 2.09 22.74
CA PRO A 11 6.90 1.23 21.59
C PRO A 11 6.91 2.09 20.32
N ASN A 12 7.82 1.78 19.39
CA ASN A 12 7.86 2.38 18.05
C ASN A 12 6.67 1.87 17.22
N GLN A 13 5.44 2.22 17.63
CA GLN A 13 4.22 1.90 16.91
C GLN A 13 4.10 2.83 15.70
N GLN A 14 4.82 2.47 14.64
CA GLN A 14 4.52 2.96 13.31
C GLN A 14 3.34 2.12 12.80
N GLU A 15 2.13 2.66 12.92
CA GLU A 15 0.93 2.06 12.35
C GLU A 15 0.81 2.47 10.89
N LEU A 16 0.84 1.48 9.99
CA LEU A 16 0.60 1.66 8.57
C LEU A 16 -0.72 0.99 8.21
N ALA A 17 -1.71 1.78 7.83
CA ALA A 17 -2.99 1.28 7.33
C ALA A 17 -3.25 1.83 5.93
N SER A 18 -3.69 0.97 5.01
CA SER A 18 -4.07 1.36 3.65
C SER A 18 -5.41 0.74 3.27
N VAL A 19 -6.26 1.50 2.59
CA VAL A 19 -7.49 1.00 1.97
C VAL A 19 -7.33 1.03 0.47
N GLY A 20 -7.93 0.10 -0.25
CA GLY A 20 -7.80 0.08 -1.70
C GLY A 20 -8.96 -0.64 -2.38
N VAL A 21 -9.15 -0.31 -3.65
CA VAL A 21 -10.07 -0.99 -4.56
C VAL A 21 -9.27 -1.79 -5.57
N GLY A 22 -9.69 -3.02 -5.84
CA GLY A 22 -9.03 -3.91 -6.79
C GLY A 22 -10.02 -4.47 -7.79
N LEU A 23 -9.72 -4.33 -9.08
CA LEU A 23 -10.37 -5.05 -10.16
C LEU A 23 -9.51 -6.24 -10.57
N ARG A 24 -10.09 -7.43 -10.52
CA ARG A 24 -9.47 -8.65 -11.04
C ARG A 24 -10.35 -9.22 -12.14
N TRP A 25 -9.84 -9.22 -13.36
CA TRP A 25 -10.53 -9.74 -14.53
C TRP A 25 -9.83 -10.98 -15.06
N ARG A 26 -10.56 -12.10 -15.10
CA ARG A 26 -10.14 -13.32 -15.79
C ARG A 26 -10.97 -13.44 -17.06
N TYR A 27 -10.33 -13.27 -18.22
CA TYR A 27 -11.02 -13.46 -19.49
C TYR A 27 -11.17 -14.96 -19.80
N SER A 28 -10.08 -15.71 -19.63
CA SER A 28 -10.03 -17.16 -19.88
C SER A 28 -8.84 -17.75 -19.10
N ASP A 29 -8.57 -19.04 -19.23
CA ASP A 29 -7.41 -19.66 -18.58
C ASP A 29 -6.06 -19.13 -19.10
N TRP A 30 -6.07 -18.62 -20.34
CA TRP A 30 -4.89 -18.06 -20.99
C TRP A 30 -4.62 -16.59 -20.63
N PHE A 31 -5.57 -15.84 -20.03
CA PHE A 31 -5.37 -14.42 -19.75
C PHE A 31 -6.03 -13.92 -18.46
N ARG A 32 -5.23 -13.22 -17.65
CA ARG A 32 -5.63 -12.59 -16.39
C ARG A 32 -5.13 -11.15 -16.33
N LEU A 33 -5.99 -10.23 -15.91
CA LEU A 33 -5.68 -8.82 -15.66
C LEU A 33 -6.01 -8.48 -14.20
N ARG A 34 -5.14 -7.69 -13.59
CA ARG A 34 -5.27 -7.18 -12.23
C ARG A 34 -4.94 -5.69 -12.21
N LEU A 35 -5.85 -4.91 -11.66
CA LEU A 35 -5.71 -3.48 -11.42
C LEU A 35 -6.04 -3.24 -9.95
N ASP A 36 -5.09 -2.79 -9.14
CA ASP A 36 -5.32 -2.42 -7.75
C ASP A 36 -4.97 -0.94 -7.57
N TYR A 37 -5.84 -0.20 -6.89
CA TYR A 37 -5.61 1.17 -6.46
C TYR A 37 -5.74 1.25 -4.94
N GLY A 38 -4.65 1.59 -4.25
CA GLY A 38 -4.60 1.71 -2.80
C GLY A 38 -4.26 3.13 -2.36
N HIS A 39 -4.93 3.62 -1.32
CA HIS A 39 -4.63 4.87 -0.67
C HIS A 39 -4.27 4.61 0.81
N PRO A 40 -3.14 5.14 1.30
CA PRO A 40 -2.81 5.05 2.73
C PRO A 40 -3.81 5.88 3.54
N VAL A 41 -4.32 5.33 4.65
CA VAL A 41 -5.32 5.98 5.53
C VAL A 41 -4.74 6.35 6.88
N SER A 42 -3.76 5.60 7.37
CA SER A 42 -3.00 5.97 8.56
C SER A 42 -1.52 5.89 8.23
N THR A 43 -0.91 7.06 8.08
CA THR A 43 0.54 7.26 8.01
C THR A 43 0.94 8.12 9.20
N HIS A 44 0.83 7.59 10.43
CA HIS A 44 1.21 8.38 11.59
C HIS A 44 2.74 8.55 11.63
N ASN A 45 3.17 9.74 11.21
CA ASN A 45 4.46 10.34 11.53
C ASN A 45 5.69 9.66 10.90
N THR A 46 5.61 9.29 9.62
CA THR A 46 6.77 8.82 8.85
C THR A 46 7.18 9.85 7.80
N PRO A 47 8.22 10.68 8.05
CA PRO A 47 8.76 11.59 7.06
C PRO A 47 9.29 10.78 5.87
N GLY A 48 8.78 11.04 4.66
CA GLY A 48 9.19 10.35 3.43
C GLY A 48 8.25 9.24 2.95
N ILE A 49 7.12 9.01 3.63
CA ILE A 49 6.01 8.26 3.03
C ILE A 49 5.11 9.28 2.33
N ASP A 50 5.18 9.29 1.00
CA ASP A 50 4.21 10.00 0.16
C ASP A 50 2.81 9.42 0.44
N ASP A 51 1.88 10.26 0.91
CA ASP A 51 0.45 9.91 1.09
C ASP A 51 -0.27 9.73 -0.27
N ASN A 52 0.49 9.60 -1.35
CA ASN A 52 -0.04 9.46 -2.69
C ASN A 52 -0.62 8.06 -2.91
N GLY A 53 -1.72 8.00 -3.66
CA GLY A 53 -2.34 6.74 -4.05
C GLY A 53 -1.37 5.88 -4.86
N ARG A 54 -1.35 4.57 -4.58
CA ARG A 54 -0.53 3.57 -5.28
C ARG A 54 -1.40 2.83 -6.28
N VAL A 55 -0.94 2.75 -7.53
CA VAL A 55 -1.58 1.99 -8.61
C VAL A 55 -0.72 0.78 -8.95
N HIS A 56 -1.29 -0.41 -8.89
CA HIS A 56 -0.65 -1.66 -9.31
C HIS A 56 -1.41 -2.22 -10.52
N ILE A 57 -0.67 -2.54 -11.59
CA ILE A 57 -1.23 -3.10 -12.82
C ILE A 57 -0.44 -4.37 -13.12
N GLY A 58 -1.14 -5.49 -13.30
CA GLY A 58 -0.55 -6.78 -13.63
C GLY A 58 -1.36 -7.49 -14.69
N ALA A 59 -0.69 -8.05 -15.68
CA ALA A 59 -1.28 -8.95 -16.67
C ALA A 59 -0.48 -10.26 -16.70
N THR A 60 -1.18 -11.37 -16.87
CA THR A 60 -0.56 -12.69 -17.03
C THR A 60 -1.19 -13.38 -18.22
N ALA A 61 -0.35 -13.83 -19.14
CA ALA A 61 -0.75 -14.68 -20.25
C ALA A 61 -0.06 -16.03 -20.14
N ASN A 62 -0.81 -17.12 -20.33
CA ASN A 62 -0.27 -18.48 -20.35
C ASN A 62 -0.44 -19.04 -21.77
N PHE A 63 0.62 -19.66 -22.29
CA PHE A 63 0.71 -20.27 -23.61
C PHE A 63 1.34 -21.66 -23.49
#